data_AF-A0A7Y5HDY5-F1
#
_entry.id   AF-A0A7Y5HDY5-F1
#
_cell.length_a   1.000
_cell.length_b   1.000
_cell.length_c   1.000
_cell.angle_alpha   90.00
_cell.angle_beta   90.00
_cell.angle_gamma   90.00
#
_symmetry.space_group_name_H-M   'P 1'
#
loop_
_entity.id
_entity.type
_entity.pdbx_description
1 polymer ?
#
loop_
_entity_poly.entity_id
_entity_poly.type
_entity_poly.pdbx_seq_one_letter_code
_entity_poly.pdbx_strand_id
1 'polypeptide(L)'
;VLTTDEADRRARVRPLAAAGVPFEVFELLARRLDLAELPADATFEFTIAASGATTECRVAAPRGVPAGARLPLLLTLHTTSEPADFRRNRFARTLTAAGWIVAAPHSSPNFGKGWGSREVERSVAVSALDALLRRYPVDPDRVFLNGASMGGNGCWEIGMLHRDRFAGLAPNIAGPRIRNFPLLVNLGGLPLLSTIGADEDALMVEANREAIAFLRDGLGSPARLHEEPAWGHVEKPEEWDPRLVQWGAELGRDVFPRGLVHHFALESQFRHHWIRAERTSGVVVDPTEGKIPVDARGTEAQRRAEYVTRGRARCARLAARVDGQTIRIATRSAPKVTLWLSDALVDLSRPVTVELNGKQVFKGTVERSLETLVTEIAASRDTGRVFAARLILPK
;
A
#
# COMPACT_ATOMS: atom_id res chain seq x y z
N VAL A 1 15.26 -14.03 -1.48
CA VAL A 1 16.00 -13.02 -2.27
C VAL A 1 15.13 -12.71 -3.47
N LEU A 2 14.34 -11.64 -3.39
CA LEU A 2 13.47 -11.20 -4.48
C LEU A 2 14.35 -10.38 -5.43
N THR A 3 14.75 -10.97 -6.54
CA THR A 3 15.54 -10.27 -7.56
C THR A 3 14.65 -9.21 -8.20
N THR A 4 14.98 -7.93 -7.97
CA THR A 4 14.38 -6.74 -8.59
C THR A 4 14.76 -6.59 -10.08
N ASP A 5 15.10 -7.70 -10.72
CA ASP A 5 15.74 -7.74 -12.02
C ASP A 5 14.71 -7.54 -13.15
N GLU A 6 15.15 -6.87 -14.21
CA GLU A 6 14.40 -6.69 -15.46
C GLU A 6 13.88 -8.04 -15.99
N ALA A 7 14.60 -9.13 -15.73
CA ALA A 7 14.19 -10.49 -16.03
C ALA A 7 12.88 -10.94 -15.35
N ASP A 8 12.65 -10.61 -14.07
CA ASP A 8 11.41 -10.95 -13.36
C ASP A 8 10.23 -10.14 -13.92
N ARG A 9 10.45 -8.86 -14.26
CA ARG A 9 9.45 -8.04 -14.96
C ARG A 9 9.13 -8.58 -16.34
N ARG A 10 10.14 -8.87 -17.14
CA ARG A 10 9.98 -9.49 -18.45
C ARG A 10 9.23 -10.82 -18.34
N ALA A 11 9.48 -11.63 -17.30
CA ALA A 11 8.73 -12.87 -17.06
C ALA A 11 7.24 -12.61 -16.79
N ARG A 12 6.89 -11.57 -16.01
CA ARG A 12 5.49 -11.17 -15.75
C ARG A 12 4.75 -10.70 -17.01
N VAL A 13 5.48 -10.18 -17.99
CA VAL A 13 4.96 -9.62 -19.25
C VAL A 13 5.12 -10.60 -20.43
N ARG A 14 5.94 -11.64 -20.30
CA ARG A 14 6.21 -12.66 -21.35
C ARG A 14 4.94 -13.30 -21.94
N PRO A 15 3.86 -13.51 -21.18
CA PRO A 15 2.60 -14.05 -21.72
C PRO A 15 1.80 -13.08 -22.59
N LEU A 16 2.19 -11.80 -22.68
CA LEU A 16 1.54 -10.83 -23.58
C LEU A 16 1.76 -11.13 -25.07
N ALA A 17 2.83 -11.84 -25.40
CA ALA A 17 3.05 -12.36 -26.75
C ALA A 17 1.90 -13.30 -27.19
N ALA A 18 1.32 -14.06 -26.25
CA ALA A 18 0.17 -14.93 -26.53
C ALA A 18 -1.15 -14.16 -26.71
N ALA A 19 -1.22 -12.91 -26.23
CA ALA A 19 -2.33 -11.98 -26.47
C ALA A 19 -2.08 -11.04 -27.69
N GLY A 20 -1.01 -11.29 -28.45
CA GLY A 20 -0.68 -10.54 -29.66
C GLY A 20 -0.09 -9.14 -29.43
N VAL A 21 0.34 -8.81 -28.22
CA VAL A 21 0.90 -7.48 -27.90
C VAL A 21 2.42 -7.58 -27.75
N PRO A 22 3.20 -6.94 -28.64
CA PRO A 22 4.64 -6.87 -28.51
C PRO A 22 5.02 -6.24 -27.17
N PHE A 23 6.08 -6.76 -26.54
CA PHE A 23 6.61 -6.21 -25.29
C PHE A 23 6.90 -4.72 -25.41
N GLU A 24 7.30 -4.28 -26.61
CA GLU A 24 7.59 -2.90 -26.98
C GLU A 24 6.36 -1.99 -26.91
N VAL A 25 5.14 -2.49 -27.15
CA VAL A 25 3.88 -1.73 -27.04
C VAL A 25 3.46 -1.61 -25.58
N PHE A 26 3.63 -2.67 -24.79
CA PHE A 26 3.48 -2.62 -23.33
C PHE A 26 4.47 -1.61 -22.74
N GLU A 27 5.74 -1.71 -23.15
CA GLU A 27 6.77 -0.75 -22.83
C GLU A 27 6.40 0.63 -23.35
N LEU A 28 5.79 0.83 -24.53
CA LEU A 28 5.40 2.17 -25.01
C LEU A 28 4.26 2.80 -24.20
N LEU A 29 3.30 2.00 -23.75
CA LEU A 29 2.23 2.43 -22.84
C LEU A 29 2.77 2.72 -21.42
N ALA A 30 3.86 2.04 -21.06
CA ALA A 30 4.61 2.20 -19.81
C ALA A 30 5.71 3.28 -19.89
N ARG A 31 6.23 3.55 -21.09
CA ARG A 31 7.36 4.43 -21.37
C ARG A 31 6.83 5.83 -21.40
N ARG A 32 7.49 6.63 -20.59
CA ARG A 32 7.42 8.07 -20.69
C ARG A 32 7.99 8.46 -22.04
N LEU A 33 7.16 9.07 -22.87
CA LEU A 33 7.64 9.97 -23.91
C LEU A 33 8.52 11.01 -23.19
N ASP A 34 9.81 10.96 -23.47
CA ASP A 34 10.88 11.88 -23.10
C ASP A 34 10.50 12.98 -22.11
N LEU A 35 10.70 12.72 -20.82
CA LEU A 35 10.87 13.83 -19.88
C LEU A 35 12.35 14.18 -19.93
N ALA A 36 12.66 15.18 -20.75
CA ALA A 36 13.87 15.99 -20.66
C ALA A 36 14.23 16.22 -19.18
N GLU A 37 15.53 16.19 -18.86
CA GLU A 37 16.13 16.31 -17.52
C GLU A 37 15.11 16.69 -16.43
N LEU A 38 14.55 15.68 -15.77
CA LEU A 38 13.59 15.93 -14.71
C LEU A 38 14.28 16.75 -13.61
N PRO A 39 13.65 17.84 -13.14
CA PRO A 39 14.25 18.69 -12.14
C PRO A 39 14.55 17.88 -10.88
N ALA A 40 15.81 17.91 -10.45
CA ALA A 40 16.26 17.26 -9.22
C ALA A 40 15.61 17.85 -7.97
N ASP A 41 15.10 19.08 -8.05
CA ASP A 41 14.29 19.74 -7.04
C ASP A 41 13.06 20.33 -7.74
N ALA A 42 11.87 19.95 -7.30
CA ALA A 42 10.64 20.44 -7.91
C ALA A 42 9.48 20.50 -6.95
N THR A 43 8.50 21.31 -7.35
CA THR A 43 7.16 21.31 -6.78
C THR A 43 6.17 21.16 -7.92
N PHE A 44 5.17 20.30 -7.74
CA PHE A 44 4.08 20.18 -8.70
C PHE A 44 2.74 20.04 -8.00
N GLU A 45 1.70 20.53 -8.65
CA GLU A 45 0.32 20.32 -8.22
C GLU A 45 -0.24 19.00 -8.75
N PHE A 46 -1.11 18.39 -7.95
CA PHE A 46 -1.88 17.21 -8.34
C PHE A 46 -3.28 17.24 -7.75
N THR A 47 -4.19 16.52 -8.42
CA THR A 47 -5.58 16.37 -8.00
C THR A 47 -5.74 15.19 -7.05
N ILE A 48 -6.44 15.39 -5.95
CA ILE A 48 -6.82 14.36 -4.98
C ILE A 48 -8.04 13.62 -5.55
N ALA A 49 -7.89 12.32 -5.83
CA ALA A 49 -8.90 11.56 -6.56
C ALA A 49 -10.29 11.54 -5.89
N ALA A 50 -10.33 11.47 -4.55
CA ALA A 50 -11.58 11.36 -3.80
C ALA A 50 -12.42 12.65 -3.73
N SER A 51 -11.84 13.83 -4.02
CA SER A 51 -12.55 15.11 -3.89
C SER A 51 -12.46 16.00 -5.12
N GLY A 52 -11.53 15.74 -6.04
CA GLY A 52 -11.21 16.65 -7.15
C GLY A 52 -10.44 17.91 -6.73
N ALA A 53 -10.17 18.11 -5.43
CA ALA A 53 -9.37 19.23 -4.96
C ALA A 53 -7.90 19.09 -5.38
N THR A 54 -7.19 20.21 -5.52
CA THR A 54 -5.76 20.22 -5.82
C THR A 54 -4.93 20.44 -4.55
N THR A 55 -3.73 19.87 -4.54
CA THR A 55 -2.69 20.12 -3.53
C THR A 55 -1.32 19.97 -4.20
N GLU A 56 -0.24 20.26 -3.48
CA GLU A 56 1.12 20.21 -4.01
C GLU A 56 1.94 19.04 -3.46
N CYS A 57 2.97 18.66 -4.22
CA CYS A 57 3.99 17.70 -3.81
C CYS A 57 5.39 18.29 -4.05
N ARG A 58 6.24 18.21 -3.03
CA ARG A 58 7.66 18.58 -3.07
C ARG A 58 8.49 17.35 -3.38
N VAL A 59 9.46 17.45 -4.29
CA VAL A 59 10.29 16.32 -4.72
C VAL A 59 11.76 16.68 -4.69
N ALA A 60 12.59 15.76 -4.18
CA ALA A 60 14.01 15.69 -4.46
C ALA A 60 14.32 14.39 -5.20
N ALA A 61 15.07 14.48 -6.30
CA ALA A 61 15.52 13.35 -7.10
C ALA A 61 17.03 13.44 -7.34
N PRO A 62 17.73 12.29 -7.53
CA PRO A 62 19.13 12.31 -7.92
C PRO A 62 19.33 13.01 -9.27
N ARG A 63 20.50 13.62 -9.46
CA ARG A 63 20.91 14.21 -10.75
C ARG A 63 21.55 13.14 -11.63
N GLY A 64 21.56 13.37 -12.95
CA GLY A 64 22.24 12.50 -13.91
C GLY A 64 21.66 11.09 -14.00
N VAL A 65 20.35 10.95 -13.77
CA VAL A 65 19.65 9.66 -13.85
C VAL A 65 19.76 9.12 -15.28
N PRO A 66 20.32 7.92 -15.50
CA PRO A 66 20.42 7.34 -16.83
C PRO A 66 19.04 7.16 -17.48
N ALA A 67 18.98 7.34 -18.80
CA ALA A 67 17.76 7.07 -19.56
C ALA A 67 17.27 5.63 -19.31
N GLY A 68 15.98 5.48 -19.01
CA GLY A 68 15.36 4.18 -18.72
C GLY A 68 15.56 3.65 -17.30
N ALA A 69 16.39 4.30 -16.46
CA ALA A 69 16.53 3.91 -15.05
C ALA A 69 15.17 4.01 -14.33
N ARG A 70 14.97 3.14 -13.33
CA ARG A 70 13.84 3.21 -12.40
C ARG A 70 14.36 3.22 -10.97
N LEU A 71 13.88 4.16 -10.18
CA LEU A 71 14.44 4.53 -8.89
C LEU A 71 13.44 4.20 -7.76
N PRO A 72 13.93 3.73 -6.60
CA PRO A 72 13.08 3.61 -5.42
C PRO A 72 12.56 4.98 -4.98
N LEU A 73 11.37 4.99 -4.39
CA LEU A 73 10.69 6.20 -3.92
C LEU A 73 10.44 6.09 -2.41
N LEU A 74 10.88 7.08 -1.65
CA LEU A 74 10.33 7.37 -0.33
C LEU A 74 9.24 8.45 -0.45
N LEU A 75 7.99 8.06 -0.23
CA LEU A 75 6.87 8.97 -0.05
C LEU A 75 6.74 9.28 1.45
N THR A 76 7.01 10.51 1.86
CA THR A 76 7.09 10.89 3.28
C THR A 76 6.02 11.90 3.69
N LEU A 77 5.32 11.61 4.80
CA LEU A 77 4.20 12.38 5.30
C LEU A 77 4.65 13.33 6.42
N HIS A 78 4.33 14.62 6.27
CA HIS A 78 4.73 15.66 7.23
C HIS A 78 3.96 15.59 8.56
N THR A 79 4.51 16.20 9.60
CA THR A 79 3.91 16.32 10.93
C THR A 79 2.87 17.45 10.97
N THR A 80 2.24 17.70 12.13
CA THR A 80 1.27 18.80 12.28
C THR A 80 1.93 20.18 12.12
N SER A 81 3.16 20.34 12.59
CA SER A 81 3.88 21.62 12.66
C SER A 81 4.89 21.82 11.53
N GLU A 82 5.25 20.76 10.80
CA GLU A 82 6.22 20.82 9.72
C GLU A 82 5.55 20.87 8.34
N PRO A 83 6.02 21.75 7.43
CA PRO A 83 5.55 21.74 6.05
C PRO A 83 6.17 20.59 5.24
N ALA A 84 5.53 20.25 4.12
CA ALA A 84 5.99 19.21 3.20
C ALA A 84 7.46 19.41 2.75
N ASP A 85 7.89 20.64 2.51
CA ASP A 85 9.27 20.92 2.07
C ASP A 85 10.32 20.60 3.15
N PHE A 86 10.03 20.92 4.41
CA PHE A 86 10.89 20.54 5.53
C PHE A 86 11.05 19.02 5.59
N ARG A 87 9.93 18.29 5.50
CA ARG A 87 9.93 16.82 5.51
C ARG A 87 10.72 16.22 4.36
N ARG A 88 10.57 16.78 3.16
CA ARG A 88 11.35 16.41 1.97
C ARG A 88 12.85 16.65 2.19
N ASN A 89 13.22 17.84 2.64
CA ASN A 89 14.61 18.24 2.83
C ASN A 89 15.34 17.40 3.89
N ARG A 90 14.61 16.96 4.93
CA ARG A 90 15.14 16.06 5.97
C ARG A 90 15.78 14.80 5.37
N PHE A 91 15.14 14.18 4.37
CA PHE A 91 15.65 12.94 3.76
C PHE A 91 16.48 13.17 2.49
N ALA A 92 16.30 14.31 1.82
CA ALA A 92 16.82 14.56 0.48
C ALA A 92 18.32 14.27 0.36
N ARG A 93 19.13 14.75 1.32
CA ARG A 93 20.59 14.56 1.29
C ARG A 93 20.99 13.08 1.27
N THR A 94 20.50 12.29 2.23
CA THR A 94 20.89 10.89 2.39
C THR A 94 20.31 10.02 1.28
N LEU A 95 19.03 10.20 0.96
CA LEU A 95 18.34 9.31 0.04
C LEU A 95 18.69 9.59 -1.42
N THR A 96 18.80 10.85 -1.86
CA THR A 96 19.19 11.14 -3.25
C THR A 96 20.64 10.74 -3.52
N ALA A 97 21.54 10.84 -2.52
CA ALA A 97 22.89 10.30 -2.63
C ALA A 97 22.93 8.77 -2.78
N ALA A 98 21.93 8.08 -2.21
CA ALA A 98 21.72 6.65 -2.39
C ALA A 98 20.93 6.27 -3.67
N GLY A 99 20.59 7.26 -4.52
CA GLY A 99 19.85 7.03 -5.77
C GLY A 99 18.32 6.92 -5.61
N TRP A 100 17.76 7.41 -4.50
CA TRP A 100 16.32 7.38 -4.23
C TRP A 100 15.65 8.71 -4.58
N ILE A 101 14.40 8.63 -5.03
CA ILE A 101 13.50 9.79 -5.09
C ILE A 101 12.88 9.97 -3.69
N VAL A 102 12.79 11.22 -3.23
CA VAL A 102 12.06 11.60 -2.02
C VAL A 102 10.93 12.52 -2.43
N ALA A 103 9.71 12.21 -2.02
CA ALA A 103 8.56 13.07 -2.27
C ALA A 103 7.74 13.29 -1.00
N ALA A 104 7.31 14.53 -0.78
CA ALA A 104 6.44 14.91 0.33
C ALA A 104 5.21 15.65 -0.21
N PRO A 105 4.02 15.03 -0.18
CA PRO A 105 2.78 15.72 -0.49
C PRO A 105 2.37 16.63 0.67
N HIS A 106 1.63 17.69 0.35
CA HIS A 106 0.92 18.49 1.33
C HIS A 106 -0.48 17.90 1.55
N SER A 107 -0.91 17.74 2.82
CA SER A 107 -2.12 16.95 3.12
C SER A 107 -3.45 17.57 2.66
N SER A 108 -3.53 18.90 2.46
CA SER A 108 -4.68 19.62 1.90
C SER A 108 -4.37 21.12 1.74
N PRO A 109 -4.96 21.86 0.77
CA PRO A 109 -4.77 23.30 0.61
C PRO A 109 -5.28 24.15 1.79
N ASN A 110 -6.13 23.58 2.65
CA ASN A 110 -6.57 24.21 3.89
C ASN A 110 -5.85 23.53 5.05
N PHE A 111 -4.86 24.21 5.64
CA PHE A 111 -4.08 23.75 6.79
C PHE A 111 -4.94 23.03 7.85
N GLY A 112 -4.41 21.96 8.44
CA GLY A 112 -4.96 21.41 9.69
C GLY A 112 -5.97 20.26 9.58
N LYS A 113 -5.88 19.38 8.57
CA LYS A 113 -6.69 18.15 8.52
C LYS A 113 -5.89 16.92 8.10
N GLY A 114 -4.92 16.54 8.93
CA GLY A 114 -4.42 15.15 9.06
C GLY A 114 -4.04 14.38 7.79
N TRP A 115 -4.02 13.06 7.93
CA TRP A 115 -3.72 12.09 6.86
C TRP A 115 -4.73 10.93 6.82
N GLY A 116 -5.82 10.99 7.60
CA GLY A 116 -6.59 9.78 7.88
C GLY A 116 -7.98 9.94 8.46
N SER A 117 -8.35 11.10 8.98
CA SER A 117 -9.68 11.27 9.60
C SER A 117 -10.83 11.28 8.58
N ARG A 118 -10.53 11.52 7.30
CA ARG A 118 -11.52 11.60 6.22
C ARG A 118 -11.00 10.87 4.98
N GLU A 119 -11.92 10.43 4.14
CA GLU A 119 -11.59 9.77 2.87
C GLU A 119 -10.68 10.63 1.98
N VAL A 120 -10.96 11.92 1.86
CA VAL A 120 -10.09 12.85 1.11
C VAL A 120 -8.65 12.85 1.62
N GLU A 121 -8.44 12.83 2.94
CA GLU A 121 -7.10 12.84 3.55
C GLU A 121 -6.36 11.52 3.27
N ARG A 122 -7.07 10.40 3.38
CA ARG A 122 -6.55 9.05 3.12
C ARG A 122 -6.12 8.87 1.66
N SER A 123 -6.77 9.57 0.73
CA SER A 123 -6.47 9.49 -0.70
C SER A 123 -5.31 10.38 -1.15
N VAL A 124 -4.83 11.33 -0.33
CA VAL A 124 -3.79 12.29 -0.75
C VAL A 124 -2.49 11.58 -1.12
N ALA A 125 -1.98 10.70 -0.25
CA ALA A 125 -0.68 10.05 -0.47
C ALA A 125 -0.70 9.16 -1.73
N VAL A 126 -1.78 8.39 -1.93
CA VAL A 126 -1.90 7.54 -3.13
C VAL A 126 -2.14 8.37 -4.41
N SER A 127 -2.83 9.51 -4.32
CA SER A 127 -2.98 10.44 -5.44
C SER A 127 -1.64 11.10 -5.81
N ALA A 128 -0.82 11.43 -4.80
CA ALA A 128 0.53 11.93 -4.99
C ALA A 128 1.43 10.86 -5.65
N LEU A 129 1.34 9.61 -5.19
CA LEU A 129 2.03 8.48 -5.82
C LEU A 129 1.65 8.33 -7.29
N ASP A 130 0.36 8.38 -7.63
CA ASP A 130 -0.10 8.32 -9.02
C ASP A 130 0.50 9.47 -9.84
N ALA A 131 0.56 10.67 -9.27
CA ALA A 131 1.15 11.84 -9.91
C ALA A 131 2.67 11.73 -10.09
N LEU A 132 3.38 11.12 -9.14
CA LEU A 132 4.81 10.82 -9.20
C LEU A 132 5.12 9.75 -10.24
N LEU A 133 4.33 8.67 -10.29
CA LEU A 133 4.45 7.62 -11.30
C LEU A 133 4.26 8.13 -12.73
N ARG A 134 3.60 9.29 -12.91
CA ARG A 134 3.52 10.01 -14.20
C ARG A 134 4.71 10.93 -14.50
N ARG A 135 5.39 11.43 -13.47
CA ARG A 135 6.41 12.49 -13.60
C ARG A 135 7.83 12.00 -13.38
N TYR A 136 8.10 11.18 -12.37
CA TYR A 136 9.45 10.73 -11.98
C TYR A 136 9.67 9.25 -12.21
N PRO A 137 10.88 8.79 -12.61
CA PRO A 137 11.15 7.41 -13.01
C PRO A 137 11.12 6.47 -11.79
N VAL A 138 9.99 6.43 -11.11
CA VAL A 138 9.75 5.65 -9.91
C VAL A 138 9.56 4.21 -10.33
N ASP A 139 10.29 3.34 -9.66
CA ASP A 139 10.02 1.92 -9.66
C ASP A 139 8.76 1.66 -8.81
N PRO A 140 7.63 1.23 -9.41
CA PRO A 140 6.38 1.01 -8.66
C PRO A 140 6.48 -0.15 -7.66
N ASP A 141 7.46 -1.04 -7.81
CA ASP A 141 7.69 -2.15 -6.88
C ASP A 141 8.66 -1.77 -5.76
N ARG A 142 9.20 -0.54 -5.76
CA ARG A 142 10.11 -0.02 -4.73
C ARG A 142 9.62 1.33 -4.18
N VAL A 143 8.33 1.39 -3.85
CA VAL A 143 7.69 2.54 -3.22
C VAL A 143 7.54 2.29 -1.72
N PHE A 144 8.06 3.18 -0.90
CA PHE A 144 8.02 3.09 0.56
C PHE A 144 7.25 4.27 1.12
N LEU A 145 6.36 4.01 2.09
CA LEU A 145 5.65 5.06 2.81
C LEU A 145 6.31 5.29 4.15
N ASN A 146 6.60 6.55 4.47
CA ASN A 146 7.11 7.00 5.76
C ASN A 146 6.28 8.18 6.26
N GLY A 147 6.33 8.43 7.56
CA GLY A 147 5.89 9.69 8.12
C GLY A 147 6.25 9.76 9.59
N ALA A 148 6.22 10.97 10.17
CA ALA A 148 6.49 11.19 11.58
C ALA A 148 5.26 11.71 12.32
N SER A 149 5.03 11.28 13.57
CA SER A 149 3.95 11.78 14.42
C SER A 149 2.57 11.71 13.71
N MET A 150 1.93 12.85 13.39
CA MET A 150 0.72 12.89 12.57
C MET A 150 0.87 12.14 11.23
N GLY A 151 2.01 12.31 10.55
CA GLY A 151 2.37 11.58 9.33
C GLY A 151 2.65 10.11 9.57
N GLY A 152 3.20 9.74 10.72
CA GLY A 152 3.42 8.33 11.08
C GLY A 152 2.12 7.59 11.36
N ASN A 153 1.15 8.25 12.01
CA ASN A 153 -0.22 7.74 12.15
C ASN A 153 -0.88 7.58 10.77
N GLY A 154 -0.66 8.54 9.87
CA GLY A 154 -1.07 8.47 8.47
C GLY A 154 -0.44 7.29 7.72
N CYS A 155 0.84 7.03 7.94
CA CYS A 155 1.57 5.91 7.34
C CYS A 155 0.94 4.57 7.72
N TRP A 156 0.62 4.36 8.99
CA TRP A 156 -0.12 3.17 9.44
C TRP A 156 -1.48 3.05 8.76
N GLU A 157 -2.26 4.13 8.75
CA GLU A 157 -3.63 4.10 8.22
C GLU A 157 -3.69 3.91 6.71
N ILE A 158 -2.95 4.71 5.96
CA ILE A 158 -2.87 4.61 4.50
C ILE A 158 -2.32 3.23 4.11
N GLY A 159 -1.35 2.70 4.85
CA GLY A 159 -0.85 1.34 4.67
C GLY A 159 -1.94 0.27 4.81
N MET A 160 -2.77 0.34 5.85
CA MET A 160 -3.88 -0.61 6.08
C MET A 160 -4.93 -0.57 4.95
N LEU A 161 -5.04 0.53 4.22
CA LEU A 161 -6.02 0.72 3.17
C LEU A 161 -5.46 0.47 1.77
N HIS A 162 -4.16 0.68 1.59
CA HIS A 162 -3.50 0.70 0.28
C HIS A 162 -2.20 -0.12 0.28
N ARG A 163 -2.14 -1.23 1.04
CA ARG A 163 -0.99 -2.14 1.10
C ARG A 163 -0.43 -2.48 -0.28
N ASP A 164 -1.31 -2.69 -1.26
CA ASP A 164 -0.94 -3.08 -2.62
C ASP A 164 -0.16 -2.00 -3.39
N ARG A 165 0.04 -0.82 -2.81
CA ARG A 165 0.80 0.30 -3.38
C ARG A 165 2.24 0.40 -2.88
N PHE A 166 2.61 -0.35 -1.84
CA PHE A 166 3.88 -0.16 -1.14
C PHE A 166 4.71 -1.44 -1.05
N ALA A 167 6.03 -1.29 -1.15
CA ALA A 167 7.02 -2.34 -0.86
C ALA A 167 7.30 -2.46 0.65
N GLY A 168 7.07 -1.39 1.40
CA GLY A 168 7.15 -1.39 2.86
C GLY A 168 6.69 -0.09 3.51
N LEU A 169 6.41 -0.16 4.80
CA LEU A 169 6.03 0.99 5.63
C LEU A 169 7.09 1.28 6.70
N ALA A 170 7.37 2.55 6.92
CA ALA A 170 8.32 3.02 7.91
C ALA A 170 7.72 4.16 8.75
N PRO A 171 6.71 3.91 9.59
CA PRO A 171 6.14 4.93 10.47
C PRO A 171 7.12 5.28 11.60
N ASN A 172 7.27 6.57 11.87
CA ASN A 172 8.17 7.09 12.90
C ASN A 172 7.40 7.84 13.97
N ILE A 173 7.78 7.65 15.24
CA ILE A 173 7.29 8.39 16.41
C ILE A 173 5.77 8.51 16.42
N ALA A 174 5.14 7.38 16.14
CA ALA A 174 3.72 7.28 15.90
C ALA A 174 3.27 5.87 16.18
N GLY A 175 1.97 5.68 16.40
CA GLY A 175 1.37 4.38 16.59
C GLY A 175 0.11 4.21 15.75
N PRO A 176 -0.23 2.98 15.36
CA PRO A 176 -1.55 2.72 14.80
C PRO A 176 -2.61 3.12 15.82
N ARG A 177 -3.58 3.93 15.39
CA ARG A 177 -4.73 4.29 16.24
C ARG A 177 -5.49 3.02 16.60
N ILE A 178 -5.82 2.84 17.88
CA ILE A 178 -6.54 1.64 18.37
C ILE A 178 -7.83 1.38 17.57
N ARG A 179 -8.55 2.44 17.21
CA ARG A 179 -9.77 2.33 16.38
C ARG A 179 -9.55 1.66 15.02
N ASN A 180 -8.32 1.69 14.50
CA ASN A 180 -7.94 1.09 13.22
C ASN A 180 -7.45 -0.36 13.34
N PHE A 181 -7.25 -0.90 14.55
CA PHE A 181 -6.76 -2.27 14.76
C PHE A 181 -7.58 -3.39 14.08
N PRO A 182 -8.91 -3.26 13.88
CA PRO A 182 -9.65 -4.21 13.05
C PRO A 182 -9.11 -4.37 11.62
N LEU A 183 -8.40 -3.36 11.11
CA LEU A 183 -7.83 -3.30 9.76
C LEU A 183 -6.36 -3.74 9.69
N LEU A 184 -5.67 -3.97 10.81
CA LEU A 184 -4.26 -4.42 10.80
C LEU A 184 -4.04 -5.68 9.96
N VAL A 185 -5.06 -6.55 9.85
CA VAL A 185 -4.99 -7.76 9.02
C VAL A 185 -4.67 -7.47 7.56
N ASN A 186 -5.02 -6.27 7.07
CA ASN A 186 -4.77 -5.83 5.71
C ASN A 186 -3.29 -5.62 5.41
N LEU A 187 -2.43 -5.53 6.44
CA LEU A 187 -0.99 -5.39 6.29
C LEU A 187 -0.26 -6.73 6.18
N GLY A 188 -0.97 -7.87 6.25
CA GLY A 188 -0.38 -9.21 6.26
C GLY A 188 0.62 -9.43 5.12
N GLY A 189 1.87 -9.76 5.46
CA GLY A 189 2.97 -9.97 4.52
C GLY A 189 3.67 -8.71 4.01
N LEU A 190 3.25 -7.50 4.41
CA LEU A 190 3.97 -6.26 4.07
C LEU A 190 5.15 -6.05 5.04
N PRO A 191 6.38 -5.80 4.55
CA PRO A 191 7.47 -5.32 5.39
C PRO A 191 7.12 -4.03 6.11
N LEU A 192 7.39 -3.99 7.42
CA LEU A 192 7.13 -2.82 8.23
C LEU A 192 8.27 -2.61 9.24
N LEU A 193 8.82 -1.41 9.28
CA LEU A 193 9.83 -1.00 10.25
C LEU A 193 9.34 0.24 11.00
N SER A 194 8.69 0.03 12.14
CA SER A 194 8.21 1.12 13.00
C SER A 194 9.33 1.58 13.92
N THR A 195 9.44 2.88 14.17
CA THR A 195 10.40 3.44 15.14
C THR A 195 9.70 4.32 16.15
N ILE A 196 10.02 4.13 17.43
CA ILE A 196 9.47 4.92 18.52
C ILE A 196 10.48 5.02 19.68
N GLY A 197 10.46 6.13 20.41
CA GLY A 197 11.19 6.25 21.66
C GLY A 197 10.48 5.55 22.82
N ALA A 198 11.21 4.97 23.76
CA ALA A 198 10.61 4.30 24.92
C ALA A 198 10.01 5.30 25.94
N ASP A 199 10.48 6.55 25.94
CA ASP A 199 9.98 7.64 26.80
C ASP A 199 8.80 8.39 26.16
N GLU A 200 8.19 7.82 25.10
CA GLU A 200 6.95 8.31 24.49
C GLU A 200 5.71 8.05 25.34
N ASP A 201 4.58 8.58 24.88
CA ASP A 201 3.27 8.20 25.41
C ASP A 201 3.12 6.66 25.48
N ALA A 202 2.87 6.15 26.68
CA ALA A 202 2.86 4.72 26.96
C ALA A 202 1.81 3.95 26.13
N LEU A 203 0.67 4.59 25.81
CA LEU A 203 -0.35 3.97 24.97
C LEU A 203 0.13 3.86 23.51
N MET A 204 0.92 4.82 23.03
CA MET A 204 1.53 4.77 21.70
C MET A 204 2.60 3.67 21.59
N VAL A 205 3.44 3.54 22.62
CA VAL A 205 4.45 2.46 22.71
C VAL A 205 3.76 1.10 22.75
N GLU A 206 2.75 0.94 23.61
CA GLU A 206 1.98 -0.30 23.72
C GLU A 206 1.26 -0.65 22.41
N ALA A 207 0.63 0.34 21.74
CA ALA A 207 -0.04 0.12 20.46
C ALA A 207 0.93 -0.34 19.36
N ASN A 208 2.17 0.18 19.34
CA ASN A 208 3.21 -0.32 18.44
C ASN A 208 3.58 -1.77 18.76
N ARG A 209 3.86 -2.09 20.04
CA ARG A 209 4.20 -3.45 20.46
C ARG A 209 3.09 -4.44 20.10
N GLU A 210 1.82 -4.11 20.38
CA GLU A 210 0.65 -4.94 20.05
C GLU A 210 0.52 -5.15 18.54
N ALA A 211 0.61 -4.08 17.74
CA ALA A 211 0.48 -4.18 16.29
C ALA A 211 1.62 -5.00 15.68
N ILE A 212 2.86 -4.78 16.11
CA ILE A 212 4.02 -5.50 15.60
C ILE A 212 3.94 -6.98 15.98
N ALA A 213 3.57 -7.31 17.22
CA ALA A 213 3.33 -8.69 17.64
C ALA A 213 2.22 -9.35 16.81
N PHE A 214 1.09 -8.67 16.59
CA PHE A 214 0.01 -9.19 15.75
C PHE A 214 0.46 -9.45 14.31
N LEU A 215 1.23 -8.53 13.71
CA LEU A 215 1.71 -8.69 12.34
C LEU A 215 2.78 -9.78 12.22
N ARG A 216 3.78 -9.78 13.10
CA ARG A 216 4.89 -10.72 13.10
C ARG A 216 4.46 -12.12 13.52
N ASP A 217 3.87 -12.24 14.71
CA ASP A 217 3.57 -13.53 15.33
C ASP A 217 2.22 -14.07 14.86
N GLY A 218 1.23 -13.19 14.64
CA GLY A 218 -0.11 -13.58 14.22
C GLY A 218 -0.25 -13.82 12.71
N LEU A 219 0.46 -13.06 11.87
CA LEU A 219 0.36 -13.16 10.40
C LEU A 219 1.65 -13.61 9.71
N GLY A 220 2.76 -13.78 10.44
CA GLY A 220 4.05 -14.12 9.83
C GLY A 220 4.64 -12.99 8.96
N SER A 221 4.22 -11.75 9.19
CA SER A 221 4.68 -10.59 8.39
C SER A 221 6.07 -10.14 8.82
N PRO A 222 6.92 -9.62 7.91
CA PRO A 222 8.22 -9.06 8.26
C PRO A 222 8.09 -7.67 8.91
N ALA A 223 7.45 -7.62 10.08
CA ALA A 223 7.21 -6.43 10.87
C ALA A 223 8.20 -6.35 12.04
N ARG A 224 8.83 -5.19 12.22
CA ARG A 224 9.84 -4.93 13.26
C ARG A 224 9.54 -3.61 13.96
N LEU A 225 9.72 -3.60 15.27
CA LEU A 225 9.75 -2.39 16.09
C LEU A 225 11.20 -2.06 16.42
N HIS A 226 11.61 -0.85 16.11
CA HIS A 226 12.83 -0.25 16.62
C HIS A 226 12.44 0.68 17.76
N GLU A 227 12.58 0.19 18.97
CA GLU A 227 12.28 0.94 20.18
C GLU A 227 13.58 1.44 20.80
N GLU A 228 13.71 2.75 20.96
CA GLU A 228 14.93 3.39 21.45
C GLU A 228 14.78 3.83 22.90
N PRO A 229 15.52 3.23 23.86
CA PRO A 229 15.30 3.43 25.30
C PRO A 229 15.41 4.87 25.80
N ALA A 230 16.25 5.70 25.16
CA ALA A 230 16.54 7.06 25.60
C ALA A 230 15.89 8.14 24.73
N TRP A 231 15.03 7.75 23.78
CA TRP A 231 14.34 8.70 22.91
C TRP A 231 12.94 8.96 23.46
N GLY A 232 12.50 10.21 23.40
CA GLY A 232 11.10 10.62 23.51
C GLY A 232 10.54 10.98 22.14
N HIS A 233 9.83 12.10 22.04
CA HIS A 233 9.27 12.64 20.77
C HIS A 233 10.30 13.30 19.87
N VAL A 234 11.31 12.53 19.44
CA VAL A 234 12.44 13.02 18.64
C VAL A 234 12.83 12.06 17.51
N GLU A 235 13.07 12.60 16.31
CA GLU A 235 13.69 11.87 15.22
C GLU A 235 15.20 12.09 15.23
N LYS A 236 15.96 11.03 14.94
CA LYS A 236 17.43 11.05 14.79
C LYS A 236 17.83 10.71 13.35
N PRO A 237 17.87 11.69 12.42
CA PRO A 237 18.11 11.43 11.01
C PRO A 237 19.43 10.69 10.74
N GLU A 238 20.48 11.02 11.49
CA GLU A 238 21.82 10.42 11.39
C GLU A 238 21.84 8.91 11.65
N GLU A 239 20.91 8.41 12.47
CA GLU A 239 20.76 6.99 12.77
C GLU A 239 19.70 6.33 11.89
N TRP A 240 18.60 7.03 11.64
CA TRP A 240 17.41 6.47 11.01
C TRP A 240 17.52 6.40 9.49
N ASP A 241 18.01 7.45 8.85
CA ASP A 241 17.96 7.57 7.38
C ASP A 241 18.83 6.49 6.69
N PRO A 242 20.08 6.20 7.14
CA PRO A 242 20.87 5.11 6.58
C PRO A 242 20.22 3.74 6.80
N ARG A 243 19.58 3.53 7.95
CA ARG A 243 18.89 2.29 8.29
C ARG A 243 17.67 2.06 7.38
N LEU A 244 16.92 3.12 7.08
CA LEU A 244 15.80 3.08 6.13
C LEU A 244 16.29 2.70 4.73
N VAL A 245 17.38 3.32 4.26
CA VAL A 245 17.99 3.01 2.96
C VAL A 245 18.43 1.55 2.89
N GLN A 246 19.14 1.07 3.91
CA GLN A 246 19.61 -0.32 3.97
C GLN A 246 18.43 -1.31 3.99
N TRP A 247 17.43 -1.06 4.84
CA TRP A 247 16.24 -1.91 4.93
C TRP A 247 15.48 -1.97 3.61
N GLY A 248 15.29 -0.82 2.95
CA GLY A 248 14.55 -0.75 1.69
C GLY A 248 15.34 -1.19 0.45
N ALA A 249 16.67 -1.28 0.53
CA ALA A 249 17.51 -1.67 -0.60
C ALA A 249 17.19 -3.07 -1.13
N GLU A 250 16.85 -4.00 -0.23
CA GLU A 250 16.59 -5.41 -0.53
C GLU A 250 15.10 -5.74 -0.75
N LEU A 251 14.22 -4.75 -0.59
CA LEU A 251 12.78 -4.95 -0.62
C LEU A 251 12.19 -4.63 -1.99
N GLY A 252 11.22 -5.47 -2.38
CA GLY A 252 10.34 -5.28 -3.51
C GLY A 252 8.92 -5.64 -3.11
N ARG A 253 7.95 -4.96 -3.70
CA ARG A 253 6.52 -5.20 -3.45
C ARG A 253 6.10 -6.57 -3.95
N ASP A 254 5.37 -7.31 -3.11
CA ASP A 254 4.61 -8.47 -3.54
C ASP A 254 3.33 -8.03 -4.26
N VAL A 255 3.40 -7.98 -5.58
CA VAL A 255 2.29 -7.57 -6.45
C VAL A 255 1.17 -8.61 -6.46
N PHE A 256 1.54 -9.89 -6.38
CA PHE A 256 0.68 -11.04 -6.63
C PHE A 256 0.68 -12.02 -5.44
N PRO A 257 0.30 -11.57 -4.23
CA PRO A 257 0.34 -12.42 -3.06
C PRO A 257 -0.56 -13.63 -3.26
N ARG A 258 -0.02 -14.84 -3.03
CA ARG A 258 -0.80 -16.08 -3.14
C ARG A 258 -1.82 -16.24 -2.00
N GLY A 259 -1.70 -15.48 -0.92
CA GLY A 259 -2.64 -15.46 0.20
C GLY A 259 -2.87 -14.03 0.69
N LEU A 260 -4.12 -13.68 0.92
CA LEU A 260 -4.49 -12.37 1.45
C LEU A 260 -5.74 -12.43 2.33
N VAL A 261 -5.84 -11.49 3.25
CA VAL A 261 -7.04 -11.20 4.03
C VAL A 261 -7.24 -9.69 4.01
N HIS A 262 -8.48 -9.29 3.76
CA HIS A 262 -8.84 -7.90 3.63
C HIS A 262 -10.15 -7.60 4.37
N HIS A 263 -10.08 -6.69 5.33
CA HIS A 263 -11.21 -6.08 6.01
C HIS A 263 -11.45 -4.67 5.48
N PHE A 264 -12.71 -4.35 5.23
CA PHE A 264 -13.12 -3.06 4.67
C PHE A 264 -14.57 -2.74 5.03
N ALA A 265 -14.92 -1.48 4.85
CA ALA A 265 -16.27 -0.97 5.05
C ALA A 265 -16.75 -0.03 3.93
N LEU A 266 -15.83 0.72 3.32
CA LEU A 266 -16.14 1.74 2.32
C LEU A 266 -15.87 1.24 0.90
N GLU A 267 -16.55 1.82 -0.09
CA GLU A 267 -16.37 1.48 -1.51
C GLU A 267 -14.94 1.73 -2.00
N SER A 268 -14.29 2.80 -1.54
CA SER A 268 -12.89 3.11 -1.84
C SER A 268 -11.91 2.04 -1.38
N GLN A 269 -12.33 1.14 -0.50
CA GLN A 269 -11.54 0.05 0.04
C GLN A 269 -11.82 -1.29 -0.65
N PHE A 270 -12.78 -1.38 -1.58
CA PHE A 270 -13.23 -2.67 -2.11
C PHE A 270 -12.16 -3.50 -2.81
N ARG A 271 -11.09 -2.88 -3.30
CA ARG A 271 -10.02 -3.55 -4.03
C ARG A 271 -8.81 -3.78 -3.14
N HIS A 272 -8.31 -5.02 -3.14
CA HIS A 272 -7.08 -5.38 -2.47
C HIS A 272 -6.28 -6.34 -3.36
N HIS A 273 -5.16 -5.86 -3.93
CA HIS A 273 -4.38 -6.57 -4.95
C HIS A 273 -5.25 -7.04 -6.15
N TRP A 274 -5.36 -8.34 -6.36
CA TRP A 274 -6.00 -8.97 -7.51
C TRP A 274 -7.48 -9.33 -7.27
N ILE A 275 -8.03 -8.99 -6.11
CA ILE A 275 -9.44 -9.26 -5.77
C ILE A 275 -10.17 -7.95 -5.43
N ARG A 276 -11.44 -7.87 -5.83
CA ARG A 276 -12.34 -6.74 -5.50
C ARG A 276 -13.71 -7.24 -5.08
N ALA A 277 -14.30 -6.64 -4.04
CA ALA A 277 -15.73 -6.75 -3.79
C ALA A 277 -16.49 -5.76 -4.68
N GLU A 278 -17.62 -6.15 -5.24
CA GLU A 278 -18.43 -5.23 -6.06
C GLU A 278 -19.42 -4.42 -5.22
N ARG A 279 -19.73 -4.90 -4.01
CA ARG A 279 -20.61 -4.25 -3.02
C ARG A 279 -20.49 -4.94 -1.67
N THR A 280 -20.97 -4.27 -0.64
CA THR A 280 -21.22 -4.87 0.67
C THR A 280 -22.68 -5.33 0.81
N SER A 281 -22.97 -6.14 1.83
CA SER A 281 -24.33 -6.55 2.19
C SER A 281 -24.50 -6.64 3.70
N GLY A 282 -25.70 -6.33 4.20
CA GLY A 282 -25.99 -6.30 5.62
C GLY A 282 -25.37 -5.07 6.32
N VAL A 283 -25.26 -5.13 7.65
CA VAL A 283 -24.68 -4.05 8.44
C VAL A 283 -23.16 -4.16 8.45
N VAL A 284 -22.48 -3.23 7.79
CA VAL A 284 -21.03 -3.10 7.78
C VAL A 284 -20.65 -1.78 8.47
N VAL A 285 -19.67 -1.83 9.37
CA VAL A 285 -19.23 -0.66 10.15
C VAL A 285 -17.78 -0.34 9.80
N ASP A 286 -17.51 0.92 9.48
CA ASP A 286 -16.15 1.44 9.37
C ASP A 286 -15.55 1.59 10.77
N PRO A 287 -14.51 0.81 11.13
CA PRO A 287 -13.89 0.92 12.45
C PRO A 287 -13.18 2.26 12.63
N THR A 288 -12.79 2.94 11.55
CA THR A 288 -12.08 4.24 11.62
C THR A 288 -12.96 5.37 12.16
N GLU A 289 -14.29 5.21 12.15
CA GLU A 289 -15.23 6.19 12.74
C GLU A 289 -15.36 6.07 14.27
N GLY A 290 -14.81 5.03 14.90
CA GLY A 290 -14.79 4.92 16.37
C GLY A 290 -16.14 4.59 17.03
N LYS A 291 -17.12 4.07 16.29
CA LYS A 291 -18.51 3.86 16.76
C LYS A 291 -18.84 2.42 17.22
N ILE A 292 -17.87 1.63 17.67
CA ILE A 292 -18.11 0.24 18.09
C ILE A 292 -18.24 0.18 19.62
N PRO A 293 -19.46 -0.08 20.16
CA PRO A 293 -19.64 -0.18 21.60
C PRO A 293 -18.92 -1.41 22.16
N VAL A 294 -18.25 -1.24 23.29
CA VAL A 294 -17.61 -2.30 24.10
C VAL A 294 -18.16 -2.25 25.53
N ASP A 295 -18.08 -3.35 26.27
CA ASP A 295 -18.49 -3.32 27.69
C ASP A 295 -17.53 -2.39 28.46
N ALA A 296 -18.08 -1.50 29.29
CA ALA A 296 -17.27 -0.62 30.11
C ALA A 296 -16.54 -1.40 31.23
N ARG A 297 -17.07 -2.56 31.62
CA ARG A 297 -16.49 -3.45 32.64
C ARG A 297 -15.27 -4.17 32.09
N GLY A 298 -14.19 -4.21 32.88
CA GLY A 298 -12.93 -4.87 32.53
C GLY A 298 -11.73 -3.92 32.49
N THR A 299 -10.55 -4.49 32.30
CA THR A 299 -9.30 -3.75 32.09
C THR A 299 -9.28 -3.07 30.71
N GLU A 300 -8.40 -2.10 30.52
CA GLU A 300 -8.24 -1.44 29.21
C GLU A 300 -7.87 -2.44 28.11
N ALA A 301 -6.94 -3.35 28.38
CA ALA A 301 -6.54 -4.40 27.46
C ALA A 301 -7.73 -5.29 27.03
N GLN A 302 -8.60 -5.67 27.97
CA GLN A 302 -9.82 -6.43 27.67
C GLN A 302 -10.77 -5.64 26.76
N ARG A 303 -11.00 -4.35 27.05
CA ARG A 303 -11.84 -3.49 26.21
C ARG A 303 -11.26 -3.30 24.80
N ARG A 304 -9.94 -3.15 24.67
CA ARG A 304 -9.26 -3.06 23.36
C ARG A 304 -9.39 -4.36 22.58
N ALA A 305 -9.13 -5.51 23.20
CA ALA A 305 -9.29 -6.82 22.56
C ALA A 305 -10.76 -7.06 22.11
N GLU A 306 -11.73 -6.66 22.93
CA GLU A 306 -13.14 -6.71 22.58
C GLU A 306 -13.47 -5.78 21.41
N TYR A 307 -12.97 -4.53 21.43
CA TYR A 307 -13.14 -3.57 20.34
C TYR A 307 -12.64 -4.14 19.03
N VAL A 308 -11.43 -4.71 19.02
CA VAL A 308 -10.83 -5.31 17.83
C VAL A 308 -11.68 -6.47 17.32
N THR A 309 -12.11 -7.36 18.21
CA THR A 309 -12.92 -8.53 17.87
C THR A 309 -14.26 -8.12 17.27
N ARG A 310 -15.00 -7.22 17.93
CA ARG A 310 -16.28 -6.69 17.45
C ARG A 310 -16.12 -5.92 16.14
N GLY A 311 -15.07 -5.11 16.02
CA GLY A 311 -14.77 -4.34 14.81
C GLY A 311 -14.51 -5.23 13.62
N ARG A 312 -13.67 -6.27 13.78
CA ARG A 312 -13.41 -7.26 12.73
C ARG A 312 -14.69 -7.95 12.29
N ALA A 313 -15.54 -8.37 13.22
CA ALA A 313 -16.80 -9.03 12.92
C ALA A 313 -17.78 -8.13 12.12
N ARG A 314 -17.73 -6.81 12.35
CA ARG A 314 -18.57 -5.81 11.68
C ARG A 314 -17.98 -5.24 10.39
N CYS A 315 -16.72 -5.52 10.07
CA CYS A 315 -16.16 -5.24 8.75
C CYS A 315 -16.63 -6.29 7.73
N ALA A 316 -16.82 -5.86 6.48
CA ALA A 316 -16.82 -6.78 5.36
C ALA A 316 -15.43 -7.44 5.24
N ARG A 317 -15.40 -8.66 4.68
CA ARG A 317 -14.17 -9.44 4.58
C ARG A 317 -14.07 -10.16 3.26
N LEU A 318 -12.87 -10.11 2.68
CA LEU A 318 -12.39 -11.01 1.65
C LEU A 318 -11.18 -11.74 2.19
N ALA A 319 -11.12 -13.06 1.99
CA ALA A 319 -9.88 -13.80 2.15
C ALA A 319 -9.73 -14.71 0.95
N ALA A 320 -8.52 -14.76 0.40
CA ALA A 320 -8.26 -15.54 -0.79
C ALA A 320 -6.90 -16.25 -0.69
N ARG A 321 -6.84 -17.44 -1.28
CA ARG A 321 -5.62 -18.25 -1.39
C ARG A 321 -5.53 -18.90 -2.76
N VAL A 322 -4.34 -18.94 -3.34
CA VAL A 322 -4.04 -19.57 -4.62
C VAL A 322 -3.12 -20.76 -4.40
N ASP A 323 -3.64 -21.97 -4.63
CA ASP A 323 -2.90 -23.23 -4.54
C ASP A 323 -2.85 -23.86 -5.95
N GLY A 324 -1.73 -23.69 -6.65
CA GLY A 324 -1.60 -24.10 -8.05
C GLY A 324 -2.60 -23.38 -8.96
N GLN A 325 -3.47 -24.13 -9.63
CA GLN A 325 -4.54 -23.62 -10.51
C GLN A 325 -5.88 -23.39 -9.79
N THR A 326 -5.92 -23.50 -8.46
CA THR A 326 -7.15 -23.34 -7.67
C THR A 326 -7.09 -22.08 -6.83
N ILE A 327 -8.10 -21.22 -6.98
CA ILE A 327 -8.30 -20.01 -6.20
C ILE A 327 -9.45 -20.24 -5.22
N ARG A 328 -9.16 -20.17 -3.92
CA ARG A 328 -10.15 -20.33 -2.85
C ARG A 328 -10.45 -18.97 -2.23
N ILE A 329 -11.73 -18.63 -2.12
CA ILE A 329 -12.20 -17.34 -1.64
C ILE A 329 -13.24 -17.57 -0.55
N ALA A 330 -13.07 -16.90 0.57
CA ALA A 330 -14.05 -16.83 1.65
C ALA A 330 -14.45 -15.38 1.89
N THR A 331 -15.75 -15.11 1.87
CA THR A 331 -16.31 -13.75 1.97
C THR A 331 -17.22 -13.62 3.18
N ARG A 332 -17.26 -12.43 3.78
CA ARG A 332 -18.31 -12.02 4.72
C ARG A 332 -18.80 -10.64 4.33
N SER A 333 -20.11 -10.47 4.21
CA SER A 333 -20.74 -9.21 3.81
C SER A 333 -20.24 -8.66 2.46
N ALA A 334 -19.78 -9.52 1.56
CA ALA A 334 -19.24 -9.17 0.24
C ALA A 334 -19.72 -10.21 -0.81
N PRO A 335 -20.98 -10.13 -1.24
CA PRO A 335 -21.66 -11.21 -1.98
C PRO A 335 -21.27 -11.31 -3.46
N LYS A 336 -20.51 -10.36 -3.99
CA LYS A 336 -20.09 -10.36 -5.39
C LYS A 336 -18.63 -9.95 -5.46
N VAL A 337 -17.84 -10.75 -6.19
CA VAL A 337 -16.38 -10.62 -6.26
C VAL A 337 -15.94 -10.65 -7.72
N THR A 338 -14.94 -9.81 -8.04
CA THR A 338 -14.23 -9.83 -9.31
C THR A 338 -12.75 -10.10 -9.05
N LEU A 339 -12.13 -10.89 -9.93
CA LEU A 339 -10.71 -11.22 -9.92
C LEU A 339 -10.02 -10.58 -11.12
N TRP A 340 -8.80 -10.10 -10.90
CA TRP A 340 -7.86 -9.69 -11.93
C TRP A 340 -6.70 -10.68 -11.91
N LEU A 341 -6.57 -11.49 -12.96
CA LEU A 341 -5.61 -12.58 -12.98
C LEU A 341 -4.38 -12.19 -13.79
N SER A 342 -3.24 -12.68 -13.31
CA SER A 342 -1.94 -12.59 -13.95
C SER A 342 -1.39 -14.00 -14.08
N ASP A 343 -0.60 -14.23 -15.13
CA ASP A 343 0.13 -15.49 -15.31
C ASP A 343 1.15 -15.75 -14.17
N ALA A 344 1.52 -14.72 -13.42
CA ALA A 344 2.31 -14.86 -12.19
C ALA A 344 1.53 -15.51 -11.03
N LEU A 345 0.18 -15.43 -11.03
CA LEU A 345 -0.68 -16.06 -10.02
C LEU A 345 -1.03 -17.51 -10.41
N VAL A 346 -1.52 -17.69 -11.63
CA VAL A 346 -2.02 -18.95 -12.20
C VAL A 346 -1.66 -19.01 -13.69
N ASP A 347 -1.43 -20.20 -14.24
CA ASP A 347 -1.23 -20.36 -15.69
C ASP A 347 -2.57 -20.21 -16.43
N LEU A 348 -2.75 -19.10 -17.15
CA LEU A 348 -4.00 -18.80 -17.85
C LEU A 348 -4.18 -19.62 -19.13
N SER A 349 -3.18 -20.38 -19.57
CA SER A 349 -3.33 -21.35 -20.67
C SER A 349 -4.01 -22.66 -20.24
N ARG A 350 -4.14 -22.86 -18.92
CA ARG A 350 -4.75 -24.06 -18.32
C ARG A 350 -6.06 -23.71 -17.62
N PRO A 351 -6.96 -24.69 -17.43
CA PRO A 351 -8.14 -24.48 -16.61
C PRO A 351 -7.79 -23.98 -15.20
N VAL A 352 -8.48 -22.93 -14.76
CA VAL A 352 -8.46 -22.37 -13.41
C VAL A 352 -9.75 -22.79 -12.71
N THR A 353 -9.64 -23.21 -11.45
CA THR A 353 -10.79 -23.51 -10.60
C THR A 353 -10.96 -22.39 -9.58
N VAL A 354 -12.16 -21.86 -9.42
CA VAL A 354 -12.48 -20.89 -8.36
C VAL A 354 -13.53 -21.46 -7.42
N GLU A 355 -13.19 -21.52 -6.14
CA GLU A 355 -14.07 -21.91 -5.05
C GLU A 355 -14.44 -20.65 -4.25
N LEU A 356 -15.73 -20.35 -4.13
CA LEU A 356 -16.27 -19.25 -3.34
C LEU A 356 -17.12 -19.82 -2.20
N ASN A 357 -16.72 -19.51 -0.97
CA ASN A 357 -17.36 -20.02 0.26
C ASN A 357 -17.54 -21.55 0.27
N GLY A 358 -16.51 -22.28 -0.21
CA GLY A 358 -16.49 -23.74 -0.28
C GLY A 358 -17.22 -24.35 -1.49
N LYS A 359 -17.86 -23.55 -2.35
CA LYS A 359 -18.52 -24.01 -3.56
C LYS A 359 -17.69 -23.67 -4.80
N GLN A 360 -17.49 -24.63 -5.69
CA GLN A 360 -16.91 -24.33 -7.01
C GLN A 360 -17.89 -23.46 -7.82
N VAL A 361 -17.46 -22.25 -8.15
CA VAL A 361 -18.26 -21.27 -8.92
C VAL A 361 -17.75 -21.05 -10.33
N PHE A 362 -16.50 -21.48 -10.62
CA PHE A 362 -15.91 -21.43 -11.94
C PHE A 362 -14.91 -22.58 -12.12
N LYS A 363 -14.89 -23.17 -13.31
CA LYS A 363 -13.85 -24.09 -13.77
C LYS A 363 -13.72 -24.00 -15.27
N GLY A 364 -12.58 -23.53 -15.76
CA GLY A 364 -12.35 -23.35 -17.19
C GLY A 364 -11.11 -22.51 -17.45
N THR A 365 -10.75 -22.35 -18.72
CA THR A 365 -9.71 -21.39 -19.12
C THR A 365 -10.25 -19.97 -18.99
N VAL A 366 -9.42 -19.04 -18.55
CA VAL A 366 -9.76 -17.61 -18.50
C VAL A 366 -9.02 -16.90 -19.62
N GLU A 367 -9.76 -16.26 -20.51
CA GLU A 367 -9.19 -15.59 -21.68
C GLU A 367 -8.38 -14.35 -21.27
N ARG A 368 -7.22 -14.17 -21.90
CA ARG A 368 -6.42 -12.95 -21.76
C ARG A 368 -7.08 -11.82 -22.57
N SER A 369 -7.15 -10.63 -21.99
CA SER A 369 -7.80 -9.45 -22.55
C SER A 369 -6.82 -8.29 -22.57
N LEU A 370 -6.47 -7.84 -23.79
CA LEU A 370 -5.68 -6.62 -23.98
C LEU A 370 -6.37 -5.40 -23.38
N GLU A 371 -7.69 -5.30 -23.53
CA GLU A 371 -8.47 -4.23 -22.93
C GLU A 371 -8.31 -4.19 -21.41
N THR A 372 -8.38 -5.35 -20.73
CA THR A 372 -8.16 -5.44 -19.29
C THR A 372 -6.76 -4.93 -18.93
N LEU A 373 -5.75 -5.40 -19.64
CA LEU A 373 -4.38 -5.01 -19.39
C LEU A 373 -4.16 -3.51 -19.56
N VAL A 374 -4.59 -2.94 -20.69
CA VAL A 374 -4.39 -1.51 -21.00
C VAL A 374 -5.18 -0.66 -20.02
N THR A 375 -6.41 -1.04 -19.68
CA THR A 375 -7.24 -0.33 -18.69
C THR A 375 -6.57 -0.30 -17.33
N GLU A 376 -6.02 -1.43 -16.88
CA GLU A 376 -5.35 -1.53 -15.57
C GLU A 376 -4.06 -0.71 -15.51
N ILE A 377 -3.23 -0.77 -16.55
CA ILE A 377 -1.99 0.02 -16.62
C ILE A 377 -2.31 1.51 -16.77
N ALA A 378 -3.29 1.88 -17.59
CA ALA A 378 -3.69 3.27 -17.78
C ALA A 378 -4.27 3.88 -16.49
N ALA A 379 -5.04 3.09 -15.72
CA ALA A 379 -5.63 3.52 -14.45
C ALA A 379 -4.58 3.64 -13.34
N SER A 380 -3.72 2.64 -13.19
CA SER A 380 -2.76 2.58 -12.07
C SER A 380 -1.42 3.26 -12.35
N ARG A 381 -1.05 3.37 -13.64
CA ARG A 381 0.30 3.75 -14.11
C ARG A 381 1.40 2.86 -13.51
N ASP A 382 1.01 1.67 -13.09
CA ASP A 382 1.84 0.71 -12.39
C ASP A 382 2.17 -0.44 -13.32
N THR A 383 3.33 -0.34 -13.93
CA THR A 383 3.78 -1.30 -14.94
C THR A 383 4.31 -2.59 -14.30
N GLY A 384 4.43 -2.64 -12.96
CA GLY A 384 4.72 -3.88 -12.22
C GLY A 384 3.46 -4.72 -11.99
N ARG A 385 2.28 -4.07 -12.02
CA ARG A 385 0.95 -4.66 -11.79
C ARG A 385 0.26 -5.03 -13.10
N VAL A 386 0.66 -6.16 -13.67
CA VAL A 386 0.15 -6.64 -14.96
C VAL A 386 -0.91 -7.71 -14.76
N PHE A 387 -2.17 -7.33 -15.03
CA PHE A 387 -3.28 -8.27 -15.08
C PHE A 387 -3.71 -8.49 -16.53
N ALA A 388 -3.63 -9.75 -16.96
CA ALA A 388 -3.96 -10.13 -18.32
C ALA A 388 -5.42 -10.57 -18.46
N ALA A 389 -6.15 -10.83 -17.37
CA ALA A 389 -7.54 -11.27 -17.45
C ALA A 389 -8.39 -10.73 -16.30
N ARG A 390 -9.70 -10.61 -16.55
CA ARG A 390 -10.70 -10.21 -15.56
C ARG A 390 -11.79 -11.27 -15.51
N LEU A 391 -12.09 -11.77 -14.31
CA LEU A 391 -13.11 -12.78 -14.08
C LEU A 391 -14.13 -12.28 -13.05
N ILE A 392 -15.36 -12.05 -13.49
CA ILE A 392 -16.48 -11.68 -12.62
C ILE A 392 -17.14 -12.97 -12.14
N LEU A 393 -17.15 -13.21 -10.83
CA LEU A 393 -17.74 -14.44 -10.29
C LEU A 393 -19.28 -14.34 -10.24
N PRO A 394 -19.99 -15.46 -10.48
CA PRO A 394 -21.43 -15.51 -10.33
C PRO A 394 -21.84 -15.26 -8.87
N LYS A 395 -23.11 -14.85 -8.68
CA LYS A 395 -23.69 -14.60 -7.35
C LYS A 395 -23.86 -15.88 -6.53
#